data_AF-A0A536W4V0-F1
#
_entry.id   AF-A0A536W4V0-F1
#
_cell.length_a   1.000
_cell.length_b   1.000
_cell.length_c   1.000
_cell.angle_alpha   90.00
_cell.angle_beta   90.00
_cell.angle_gamma   90.00
#
_symmetry.space_group_name_H-M   'P 1'
#
loop_
_entity.id
_entity.type
_entity.pdbx_description
1 polymer ?
#
loop_
_entity_poly.entity_id
_entity_poly.type
_entity_poly.pdbx_seq_one_letter_code
_entity_poly.pdbx_strand_id
1 'polypeptide(L)'
;MSKLMLTLMAGLFAMSVNGVAVAADAAKMDSKSMQAKAEGDYKAAKAKIKGDSEAAEAQCKKMNGDAKKACKKDAEAKEKAAKADAKAAYDKAKADAKAMKKA
;
A
#
# COMPACT_ATOMS: atom_id res chain seq x y z
N MET A 1 15.01 41.58 -6.97
CA MET A 1 15.12 40.33 -7.76
C MET A 1 14.55 39.08 -7.07
N SER A 2 13.79 39.22 -5.97
CA SER A 2 13.25 38.09 -5.19
C SER A 2 11.74 37.83 -5.36
N LYS A 3 11.14 38.35 -6.45
CA LYS A 3 9.70 38.24 -6.75
C LYS A 3 9.39 37.45 -8.02
N LEU A 4 10.41 36.97 -8.74
CA LEU A 4 10.28 36.22 -10.00
C LEU A 4 10.38 34.69 -9.84
N MET A 5 10.71 34.20 -8.63
CA MET A 5 10.84 32.77 -8.36
C MET A 5 9.69 32.17 -7.55
N LEU A 6 8.65 32.96 -7.22
CA LEU A 6 7.48 32.49 -6.47
C LEU A 6 6.26 32.18 -7.37
N THR A 7 6.36 32.43 -8.67
CA THR A 7 5.25 32.23 -9.63
C THR A 7 5.41 31.03 -10.55
N LEU A 8 6.53 30.29 -10.50
CA LEU A 8 6.71 29.09 -11.31
C LEU A 8 6.19 27.80 -10.62
N MET A 9 5.89 27.83 -9.33
CA MET A 9 5.28 26.71 -8.58
C MET A 9 3.77 26.86 -8.37
N ALA A 10 3.12 27.64 -9.23
CA ALA A 10 1.66 27.73 -9.35
C ALA A 10 1.19 27.34 -10.77
N GLY A 11 2.04 26.66 -11.55
CA GLY A 11 1.82 26.28 -12.94
C GLY A 11 1.18 24.91 -13.17
N LEU A 12 0.48 24.34 -12.19
CA LEU A 12 -0.39 23.16 -12.43
C LEU A 12 -1.81 23.31 -11.86
N PHE A 13 -2.18 24.50 -11.38
CA PHE A 13 -3.51 24.74 -10.79
C PHE A 13 -4.46 25.59 -11.65
N ALA A 14 -4.14 25.82 -12.92
CA ALA A 14 -5.04 26.55 -13.82
C ALA A 14 -5.06 25.94 -15.22
N MET A 15 -5.81 24.84 -15.37
CA MET A 15 -6.57 24.67 -16.61
C MET A 15 -8.03 25.04 -16.30
N SER A 16 -8.32 26.32 -16.57
CA SER A 16 -9.60 26.87 -17.04
C SER A 16 -10.90 26.39 -16.35
N VAL A 17 -11.35 27.17 -15.36
CA VAL A 17 -12.78 27.32 -15.04
C VAL A 17 -13.41 28.16 -16.15
N ASN A 18 -14.02 27.50 -17.15
CA ASN A 18 -15.26 27.88 -17.84
C ASN A 18 -15.46 26.97 -19.06
N GLY A 19 -15.98 25.78 -18.79
CA GLY A 19 -16.29 24.75 -19.77
C GLY A 19 -16.58 23.47 -19.02
N VAL A 20 -17.87 23.17 -18.85
CA VAL A 20 -18.34 21.92 -18.25
C VAL A 20 -17.70 20.73 -19.00
N ALA A 21 -17.28 19.71 -18.23
CA ALA A 21 -16.86 18.37 -18.69
C ALA A 21 -15.40 18.14 -19.17
N VAL A 22 -14.41 18.36 -18.30
CA VAL A 22 -13.20 17.48 -18.21
C VAL A 22 -12.53 17.51 -16.83
N ALA A 23 -13.30 17.37 -15.75
CA ALA A 23 -12.74 17.23 -14.39
C ALA A 23 -13.17 15.94 -13.67
N ALA A 24 -14.17 15.22 -14.21
CA ALA A 24 -14.68 13.99 -13.59
C ALA A 24 -13.95 12.72 -14.04
N ASP A 25 -13.15 12.79 -15.12
CA ASP A 25 -12.54 11.62 -15.78
C ASP A 25 -11.02 11.50 -15.56
N ALA A 26 -10.31 12.60 -15.32
CA ALA A 26 -8.90 12.57 -14.90
C ALA A 26 -8.75 12.05 -13.45
N ALA A 27 -9.59 12.52 -12.53
CA ALA A 27 -9.59 12.03 -11.13
C ALA A 27 -10.08 10.58 -10.99
N LYS A 28 -10.94 10.09 -11.91
CA LYS A 28 -11.38 8.69 -11.93
C LYS A 28 -10.31 7.73 -12.45
N MET A 29 -9.46 8.14 -13.40
CA MET A 29 -8.33 7.33 -13.85
C MET A 29 -7.31 7.12 -12.72
N ASP A 30 -7.07 8.14 -11.90
CA ASP A 30 -6.16 8.03 -10.75
C ASP A 30 -6.69 7.09 -9.67
N SER A 31 -7.95 7.22 -9.23
CA SER A 31 -8.49 6.37 -8.14
C SER A 31 -8.54 4.87 -8.47
N LYS A 32 -8.85 4.50 -9.72
CA LYS A 32 -8.85 3.09 -10.15
C LYS A 32 -7.43 2.53 -10.25
N SER A 33 -6.48 3.34 -10.73
CA SER A 33 -5.05 3.00 -10.75
C SER A 33 -4.51 2.82 -9.33
N MET A 34 -4.85 3.71 -8.40
CA MET A 34 -4.43 3.63 -6.99
C MET A 34 -5.01 2.40 -6.27
N GLN A 35 -6.27 2.03 -6.55
CA GLN A 35 -6.85 0.80 -6.01
C GLN A 35 -6.14 -0.45 -6.56
N ALA A 36 -5.93 -0.51 -7.88
CA ALA A 36 -5.23 -1.64 -8.50
C ALA A 36 -3.79 -1.76 -7.99
N LYS A 37 -3.12 -0.62 -7.76
CA LYS A 37 -1.79 -0.57 -7.14
C LYS A 37 -1.84 -1.09 -5.70
N ALA A 38 -2.77 -0.63 -4.88
CA ALA A 38 -2.93 -1.10 -3.50
C ALA A 38 -3.20 -2.63 -3.43
N GLU A 39 -4.01 -3.16 -4.35
CA GLU A 39 -4.24 -4.61 -4.46
C GLU A 39 -2.97 -5.36 -4.88
N GLY A 40 -2.21 -4.81 -5.83
CA GLY A 40 -0.91 -5.34 -6.24
C GLY A 40 0.09 -5.36 -5.09
N ASP A 41 0.22 -4.26 -4.37
CA ASP A 41 1.09 -4.11 -3.21
C ASP A 41 0.68 -5.07 -2.09
N TYR A 42 -0.62 -5.23 -1.83
CA TYR A 42 -1.12 -6.20 -0.85
C TYR A 42 -0.81 -7.64 -1.24
N LYS A 43 -0.99 -8.01 -2.51
CA LYS A 43 -0.62 -9.35 -3.02
C LYS A 43 0.89 -9.59 -2.91
N ALA A 44 1.70 -8.61 -3.27
CA ALA A 44 3.16 -8.68 -3.18
C ALA A 44 3.62 -8.82 -1.72
N ALA A 45 3.05 -8.03 -0.80
CA ALA A 45 3.32 -8.13 0.63
C ALA A 45 2.94 -9.53 1.17
N LYS A 46 1.75 -10.04 0.81
CA LYS A 46 1.32 -11.39 1.22
C LYS A 46 2.24 -12.49 0.68
N ALA A 47 2.74 -12.36 -0.55
CA ALA A 47 3.69 -13.30 -1.12
C ALA A 47 5.04 -13.27 -0.39
N LYS A 48 5.56 -12.07 -0.07
CA LYS A 48 6.77 -11.90 0.75
C LYS A 48 6.61 -12.54 2.12
N ILE A 49 5.54 -12.20 2.84
CA ILE A 49 5.26 -12.73 4.19
C ILE A 49 5.21 -14.26 4.18
N LYS A 50 4.60 -14.86 3.16
CA LYS A 50 4.59 -16.33 3.01
C LYS A 50 6.00 -16.89 2.81
N GLY A 51 6.78 -16.31 1.90
CA GLY A 51 8.16 -16.73 1.67
C GLY A 51 9.04 -16.60 2.93
N ASP A 52 8.89 -15.50 3.66
CA ASP A 52 9.60 -15.27 4.93
C ASP A 52 9.18 -16.29 6.00
N SER A 53 7.87 -16.60 6.08
CA SER A 53 7.34 -17.62 6.98
C SER A 53 7.84 -19.02 6.62
N GLU A 54 7.88 -19.38 5.35
CA GLU A 54 8.41 -20.68 4.88
C GLU A 54 9.90 -20.80 5.18
N ALA A 55 10.66 -19.72 4.99
CA ALA A 55 12.08 -19.67 5.34
C ALA A 55 12.29 -19.81 6.86
N ALA A 56 11.51 -19.10 7.67
CA ALA A 56 11.54 -19.21 9.12
C ALA A 56 11.16 -20.63 9.58
N GLU A 57 10.12 -21.23 9.02
CA GLU A 57 9.74 -22.61 9.31
C GLU A 57 10.84 -23.60 8.92
N ALA A 58 11.51 -23.40 7.79
CA ALA A 58 12.63 -24.24 7.37
C ALA A 58 13.81 -24.15 8.36
N GLN A 59 14.08 -22.97 8.91
CA GLN A 59 15.06 -22.80 9.99
C GLN A 59 14.59 -23.49 11.27
N CYS A 60 13.33 -23.30 11.68
CA CYS A 60 12.76 -23.98 12.85
C CYS A 60 12.80 -25.50 12.72
N LYS A 61 12.64 -26.05 11.51
CA LYS A 61 12.71 -27.50 11.26
C LYS A 61 14.10 -28.09 11.55
N LYS A 62 15.16 -27.28 11.52
CA LYS A 62 16.53 -27.70 11.90
C LYS A 62 16.72 -27.78 13.43
N MET A 63 15.78 -27.24 14.21
CA MET A 63 15.79 -27.31 15.67
C MET A 63 15.03 -28.53 16.16
N ASN A 64 15.26 -28.92 17.42
CA ASN A 64 14.63 -30.07 18.07
C ASN A 64 13.93 -29.68 19.38
N GLY A 65 13.03 -30.54 19.86
CA GLY A 65 12.36 -30.40 21.16
C GLY A 65 11.52 -29.12 21.27
N ASP A 66 11.55 -28.51 22.46
CA ASP A 66 10.77 -27.30 22.77
C ASP A 66 11.22 -26.08 21.98
N ALA A 67 12.51 -25.99 21.63
CA ALA A 67 13.03 -24.92 20.78
C ALA A 67 12.34 -24.90 19.41
N LYS A 68 12.08 -26.07 18.83
CA LYS A 68 11.32 -26.19 17.57
C LYS A 68 9.88 -25.70 17.72
N LYS A 69 9.21 -26.07 18.81
CA LYS A 69 7.81 -25.68 19.06
C LYS A 69 7.68 -24.17 19.29
N ALA A 70 8.57 -23.59 20.07
CA ALA A 70 8.63 -22.14 20.29
C ALA A 70 8.90 -21.40 18.97
N CYS A 71 9.94 -21.80 18.24
CA CYS A 71 10.29 -21.19 16.95
C CYS A 71 9.12 -21.21 15.96
N LYS A 72 8.41 -22.34 15.83
CA LYS A 72 7.22 -22.43 14.97
C LYS A 72 6.11 -21.47 15.41
N LYS A 73 5.81 -21.42 16.71
CA LYS A 73 4.79 -20.51 17.25
C LYS A 73 5.15 -19.05 17.02
N ASP A 74 6.41 -18.68 17.21
CA ASP A 74 6.91 -17.33 16.93
C ASP A 74 6.78 -17.01 15.44
N ALA A 75 7.19 -17.92 14.55
CA ALA A 75 7.05 -17.74 13.10
C ALA A 75 5.58 -17.55 12.69
N GLU A 76 4.66 -18.38 13.19
CA GLU A 76 3.23 -18.25 12.93
C GLU A 76 2.65 -16.94 13.48
N ALA A 77 3.10 -16.49 14.66
CA ALA A 77 2.67 -15.23 15.24
C ALA A 77 3.16 -14.04 14.40
N LYS A 78 4.41 -14.06 13.95
CA LYS A 78 4.99 -13.05 13.06
C LYS A 78 4.27 -13.01 11.71
N GLU A 79 3.97 -14.16 11.13
CA GLU A 79 3.22 -14.26 9.87
C GLU A 79 1.81 -13.64 10.02
N LYS A 80 1.10 -13.96 11.10
CA LYS A 80 -0.23 -13.40 11.38
C LYS A 80 -0.18 -11.90 11.59
N ALA A 81 0.77 -11.39 12.38
CA ALA A 81 0.95 -9.97 12.60
C ALA A 81 1.22 -9.23 11.29
N ALA A 82 2.19 -9.71 10.50
CA ALA A 82 2.53 -9.09 9.22
C ALA A 82 1.36 -9.11 8.21
N LYS A 83 0.55 -10.19 8.20
CA LYS A 83 -0.68 -10.24 7.39
C LYS A 83 -1.71 -9.20 7.84
N ALA A 84 -1.86 -9.01 9.15
CA ALA A 84 -2.77 -8.00 9.70
C ALA A 84 -2.31 -6.58 9.32
N ASP A 85 -1.02 -6.29 9.46
CA ASP A 85 -0.42 -5.01 9.09
C ASP A 85 -0.58 -4.74 7.58
N ALA A 86 -0.28 -5.72 6.74
CA ALA A 86 -0.47 -5.63 5.29
C ALA A 86 -1.94 -5.36 4.93
N LYS A 87 -2.89 -6.00 5.64
CA LYS A 87 -4.31 -5.78 5.42
C LYS A 87 -4.73 -4.37 5.85
N ALA A 88 -4.26 -3.90 7.00
CA ALA A 88 -4.54 -2.55 7.49
C ALA A 88 -4.01 -1.49 6.51
N ALA A 89 -2.80 -1.67 5.99
CA ALA A 89 -2.21 -0.80 4.97
C ALA A 89 -3.05 -0.78 3.68
N TYR A 90 -3.51 -1.96 3.23
CA TYR A 90 -4.40 -2.08 2.07
C TYR A 90 -5.75 -1.38 2.28
N ASP A 91 -6.40 -1.61 3.42
CA ASP A 91 -7.68 -0.99 3.75
C ASP A 91 -7.55 0.54 3.81
N LYS A 92 -6.45 1.04 4.38
CA LYS A 92 -6.13 2.47 4.40
C LYS A 92 -5.93 3.03 2.98
N ALA A 93 -5.11 2.38 2.16
CA ALA A 93 -4.88 2.81 0.78
C ALA A 93 -6.17 2.83 -0.05
N LYS A 94 -7.06 1.86 0.18
CA LYS A 94 -8.39 1.81 -0.44
C LYS A 94 -9.30 2.94 0.05
N ALA A 95 -9.26 3.27 1.34
CA ALA A 95 -10.02 4.37 1.90
C ALA A 95 -9.54 5.73 1.35
N ASP A 96 -8.23 5.92 1.29
CA ASP A 96 -7.59 7.11 0.71
C ASP A 96 -7.98 7.28 -0.78
N ALA A 97 -7.88 6.21 -1.57
CA ALA A 97 -8.30 6.21 -2.97
C ALA A 97 -9.81 6.52 -3.14
N LYS A 98 -10.66 6.08 -2.21
CA LYS A 98 -12.10 6.35 -2.22
C LYS A 98 -12.41 7.79 -1.80
N ALA A 99 -11.67 8.36 -0.86
CA ALA A 99 -11.80 9.75 -0.45
C ALA A 99 -11.48 10.68 -1.64
N MET A 100 -10.40 10.39 -2.37
CA MET A 100 -10.02 11.12 -3.59
C MET A 100 -11.03 10.99 -4.73
N LYS A 101 -11.81 9.89 -4.79
CA LYS A 101 -12.91 9.73 -5.76
C LYS A 101 -14.11 10.62 -5.46
N LYS A 102 -14.28 11.04 -4.20
CA LYS A 102 -15.43 11.82 -3.73
C LYS A 102 -15.15 13.32 -3.59
N ALA A 103 -13.87 13.71 -3.59
CA ALA A 103 -13.42 15.09 -3.68
C ALA A 103 -13.52 15.58 -5.13
#